data_AF-A0A3C0X1L4-F1
#
_entry.id   AF-A0A3C0X1L4-F1
#
_cell.length_a   1.000
_cell.length_b   1.000
_cell.length_c   1.000
_cell.angle_alpha   90.00
_cell.angle_beta   90.00
_cell.angle_gamma   90.00
#
_symmetry.space_group_name_H-M   'P 1'
#
loop_
_entity.id
_entity.type
_entity.pdbx_description
1 polymer ?
#
loop_
_entity_poly.entity_id
_entity_poly.type
_entity_poly.pdbx_seq_one_letter_code
_entity_poly.pdbx_strand_id
1 'polypeptide(L)'
;MKEIASSVNRKEKYDTGILLAAAGMHISAAAVGFIMSRGAVLGNLLPFGISFIAGCSLTYTPAAATGVFLGYFIPAIGSGGFKYIAAAFAVVAVKLLLGGLKRLSSNPIFLSAMAFLASFLTSAVTLSGLNFNFLNVLCESLFSAMGAFFVCRCFNSFKNAAAGLRADELASLSVLIGMALTGINGFTFNGISLGHILGIAVILTAAKYGGILSGSVSGITVSFAMCLSGVSGEIAVVYAFTGLMAGVFSSFGKYVQTAVPLVFSLAGSVMSGSPVLIAQTVIEAALGSALFLAVPRRAGIRLGKLFSAYPRLSAPDGVKRSLSMRLDIAAGALCDVSDTVEQVAAELSKINSPDFGSVITAVEQDACAGCKLRLHCWESKRDDTLKAVLEMTNAVKSGERSPENAAPEEFKGRCLRVARVANAAYKRYSDYASRIAAENRIDEVRGVVSDQFDGISAMLSELSRELEKDDRFDNSAAEKAAAALKNLDIRVEECSSKTDKYGRMTIEMRVKKDPSLIINKLQVMKMVSVVCERDFDIPSVSENGGEIFIVLNEHAALRVDVGVE
;
A
#
# COMPACT_ATOMS: atom_id res chain seq x y z
N MET A 1 57.42 18.79 -22.96
CA MET A 1 56.83 20.14 -22.73
C MET A 1 55.69 20.49 -23.69
N LYS A 2 55.70 20.09 -24.98
CA LYS A 2 54.55 20.32 -25.89
C LYS A 2 53.30 19.47 -25.61
N GLU A 3 53.42 18.31 -24.96
CA GLU A 3 52.27 17.48 -24.55
C GLU A 3 51.62 17.90 -23.21
N ILE A 4 52.28 18.74 -22.41
CA ILE A 4 51.72 19.25 -21.15
C ILE A 4 50.89 20.53 -21.41
N ALA A 5 51.18 21.25 -22.50
CA ALA A 5 50.42 22.43 -22.89
C ALA A 5 49.07 22.10 -23.59
N SER A 6 48.92 20.90 -24.16
CA SER A 6 47.67 20.49 -24.84
C SER A 6 46.60 19.97 -23.88
N SER A 7 46.95 19.60 -22.63
CA SER A 7 45.98 19.18 -21.61
C SER A 7 45.33 20.36 -20.86
N VAL A 8 45.92 21.56 -20.93
CA VAL A 8 45.41 22.78 -20.27
C VAL A 8 44.30 23.47 -21.10
N ASN A 9 44.14 23.11 -22.37
CA ASN A 9 43.23 23.82 -23.28
C ASN A 9 41.91 23.09 -23.58
N ARG A 10 41.56 22.07 -22.78
CA ARG A 10 40.21 21.49 -22.82
C ARG A 10 39.29 22.41 -22.01
N LYS A 11 38.85 23.51 -22.63
CA LYS A 11 37.66 24.25 -22.18
C LYS A 11 36.46 23.32 -22.32
N GLU A 12 36.27 22.43 -21.34
CA GLU A 12 34.98 21.84 -21.07
C GLU A 12 33.99 23.00 -20.95
N LYS A 13 32.99 23.03 -21.83
CA LYS A 13 31.79 23.83 -21.62
C LYS A 13 31.15 23.31 -20.34
N TYR A 14 31.62 23.78 -19.20
CA TYR A 14 30.95 23.56 -17.93
C TYR A 14 29.60 24.26 -18.05
N ASP A 15 28.54 23.45 -18.07
CA ASP A 15 27.18 23.93 -18.11
C ASP A 15 26.98 24.82 -16.87
N THR A 16 26.79 26.13 -17.09
CA THR A 16 26.74 27.14 -16.00
C THR A 16 25.66 26.80 -14.97
N GLY A 17 24.62 26.06 -15.38
CA GLY A 17 23.59 25.52 -14.50
C GLY A 17 24.07 24.49 -13.48
N ILE A 18 25.02 23.61 -13.84
CA ILE A 18 25.56 22.59 -12.92
C ILE A 18 26.50 23.24 -11.90
N LEU A 19 27.30 24.22 -12.34
CA LEU A 19 28.16 25.02 -11.48
C LEU A 19 27.35 25.86 -10.47
N LEU A 20 26.25 26.48 -10.92
CA LEU A 20 25.32 27.22 -10.05
C LEU A 20 24.63 26.30 -9.04
N ALA A 21 24.23 25.09 -9.45
CA ALA A 21 23.62 24.11 -8.55
C ALA A 21 24.62 23.60 -7.49
N ALA A 22 25.87 23.32 -7.90
CA ALA A 22 26.94 22.91 -6.99
C ALA A 22 27.28 24.05 -6.00
N ALA A 23 27.47 25.27 -6.49
CA ALA A 23 27.69 26.45 -5.64
C ALA A 23 26.54 26.66 -4.64
N GLY A 24 25.29 26.47 -5.09
CA GLY A 24 24.11 26.51 -4.22
C GLY A 24 24.14 25.48 -3.09
N MET A 25 24.60 24.25 -3.36
CA MET A 25 24.76 23.21 -2.33
C MET A 25 25.91 23.51 -1.35
N HIS A 26 27.00 24.12 -1.80
CA HIS A 26 28.07 24.56 -0.90
C HIS A 26 27.61 25.72 0.00
N ILE A 27 26.87 26.69 -0.54
CA ILE A 27 26.31 27.81 0.23
C ILE A 27 25.30 27.31 1.25
N SER A 28 24.43 26.36 0.88
CA SER A 28 23.47 25.78 1.82
C SER A 28 24.16 25.00 2.94
N ALA A 29 25.23 24.25 2.64
CA ALA A 29 26.02 23.58 3.65
C ALA A 29 26.69 24.57 4.62
N ALA A 30 27.21 25.70 4.13
CA ALA A 30 27.77 26.75 4.98
C ALA A 30 26.68 27.40 5.87
N ALA A 31 25.50 27.69 5.32
CA ALA A 31 24.39 28.27 6.07
C ALA A 31 23.87 27.32 7.16
N VAL A 32 23.71 26.03 6.86
CA VAL A 32 23.31 25.01 7.84
C VAL A 32 24.38 24.84 8.92
N GLY A 33 25.67 24.85 8.56
CA GLY A 33 26.76 24.82 9.52
C GLY A 33 26.74 26.01 10.48
N PHE A 34 26.51 27.22 9.96
CA PHE A 34 26.36 28.42 10.77
C PHE A 34 25.21 28.30 11.76
N ILE A 35 24.03 27.89 11.31
CA ILE A 35 22.85 27.73 12.16
C ILE A 35 23.09 26.66 13.24
N MET A 36 23.57 25.47 12.87
CA MET A 36 23.77 24.37 13.82
C MET A 36 24.82 24.72 14.89
N SER A 37 25.87 25.47 14.54
CA SER A 37 26.87 25.91 15.53
C SER A 37 26.32 26.85 16.61
N ARG A 38 25.14 27.46 16.38
CA ARG A 38 24.44 28.32 17.35
C ARG A 38 23.44 27.58 18.23
N GLY A 39 23.22 26.29 18.01
CA GLY A 39 22.27 25.48 18.78
C GLY A 39 22.76 25.25 20.20
N ALA A 40 22.30 26.11 21.11
CA ALA A 40 22.59 25.99 22.54
C ALA A 40 21.75 24.87 23.16
N VAL A 41 22.43 23.99 23.88
CA VAL A 41 21.85 22.89 24.66
C VAL A 41 22.09 23.18 26.13
N LEU A 42 21.05 23.04 26.96
CA LEU A 42 21.15 23.25 28.41
C LEU A 42 21.77 24.61 28.76
N GLY A 43 21.39 25.65 28.00
CA GLY A 43 21.81 27.04 28.18
C GLY A 43 23.19 27.40 27.60
N ASN A 44 24.20 26.55 27.76
CA ASN A 44 25.60 26.93 27.51
C ASN A 44 26.42 26.01 26.58
N LEU A 45 25.90 24.83 26.20
CA LEU A 45 26.66 23.85 25.41
C LEU A 45 26.34 23.97 23.92
N LEU A 46 27.35 24.00 23.04
CA LEU A 46 27.14 24.18 21.59
C LEU A 46 27.68 23.00 20.73
N PRO A 47 27.16 21.76 20.88
CA PRO A 47 27.75 20.56 20.29
C PRO A 47 27.50 20.39 18.78
N PHE A 48 26.42 20.97 18.24
CA PHE A 48 25.91 20.58 16.91
C PHE A 48 26.74 21.09 15.72
N GLY A 49 27.54 22.15 15.88
CA GLY A 49 28.47 22.58 14.83
C GLY A 49 29.57 21.53 14.57
N ILE A 50 30.13 20.95 15.65
CA ILE A 50 31.10 19.84 15.55
C ILE A 50 30.44 18.62 14.90
N SER A 51 29.21 18.28 15.33
CA SER A 51 28.42 17.19 14.71
C SER A 51 28.27 17.36 13.21
N PHE A 52 27.97 18.57 12.74
CA PHE A 52 27.74 18.84 11.33
C PHE A 52 29.01 18.69 10.51
N ILE A 53 30.14 19.27 10.94
CA ILE A 53 31.44 19.10 10.27
C ILE A 53 31.82 17.62 10.23
N ALA A 54 31.67 16.90 11.34
CA ALA A 54 32.04 15.49 11.43
C ALA A 54 31.17 14.61 10.52
N GLY A 55 29.87 14.85 10.43
CA GLY A 55 28.96 14.04 9.62
C GLY A 55 28.89 14.41 8.13
N CYS A 56 29.33 15.59 7.73
CA CYS A 56 29.22 16.05 6.33
C CYS A 56 30.15 15.28 5.37
N SER A 57 29.79 15.15 4.09
CA SER A 57 30.68 14.52 3.11
C SER A 57 31.97 15.32 2.90
N LEU A 58 33.06 14.65 2.48
CA LEU A 58 34.37 15.30 2.27
C LEU A 58 34.30 16.49 1.30
N THR A 59 33.43 16.40 0.29
CA THR A 59 33.21 17.45 -0.72
C THR A 59 32.67 18.75 -0.12
N TYR A 60 31.75 18.66 0.85
CA TYR A 60 31.10 19.83 1.45
C TYR A 60 31.77 20.28 2.77
N THR A 61 32.75 19.54 3.26
CA THR A 61 33.48 19.82 4.51
C THR A 61 34.08 21.23 4.58
N PRO A 62 34.76 21.78 3.56
CA PRO A 62 35.33 23.13 3.66
C PRO A 62 34.25 24.21 3.79
N ALA A 63 33.15 24.09 3.04
CA ALA A 63 32.02 25.03 3.14
C ALA A 63 31.33 24.93 4.51
N ALA A 64 31.06 23.72 4.98
CA ALA A 64 30.52 23.50 6.32
C ALA A 64 31.43 24.06 7.41
N ALA A 65 32.75 23.85 7.31
CA ALA A 65 33.73 24.35 8.28
C ALA A 65 33.75 25.88 8.34
N THR A 66 33.67 26.58 7.21
CA THR A 66 33.59 28.05 7.20
C THR A 66 32.33 28.57 7.89
N GLY A 67 31.18 27.93 7.66
CA GLY A 67 29.92 28.28 8.32
C GLY A 67 29.96 28.06 9.83
N VAL A 68 30.46 26.90 10.27
CA VAL A 68 30.60 26.57 11.70
C VAL A 68 31.61 27.49 12.38
N PHE A 69 32.73 27.81 11.73
CA PHE A 69 33.71 28.75 12.27
C PHE A 69 33.08 30.13 12.50
N LEU A 70 32.37 30.67 11.52
CA LEU A 70 31.65 31.94 11.64
C LEU A 70 30.60 31.91 12.74
N GLY A 71 29.86 30.81 12.87
CA GLY A 71 28.80 30.70 13.86
C GLY A 71 29.28 30.48 15.29
N TYR A 72 30.46 29.86 15.48
CA TYR A 72 31.14 29.82 16.78
C TYR A 72 31.87 31.12 17.14
N PHE A 73 32.34 31.89 16.16
CA PHE A 73 33.08 33.14 16.40
C PHE A 73 32.24 34.24 17.05
N ILE A 74 30.98 34.41 16.64
CA ILE A 74 30.08 35.43 17.19
C ILE A 74 29.80 35.25 18.70
N PRO A 75 29.48 34.03 19.21
CA PRO A 75 29.39 33.78 20.65
C PRO A 75 30.74 33.61 21.37
N ALA A 76 31.86 33.42 20.66
CA ALA A 76 33.18 33.15 21.27
C ALA A 76 33.71 34.29 22.15
N ILE A 77 33.20 35.51 21.99
CA ILE A 77 33.67 36.70 22.70
C ILE A 77 33.22 36.71 24.18
N GLY A 78 32.26 35.85 24.59
CA GLY A 78 31.70 35.86 25.96
C GLY A 78 31.69 34.55 26.75
N SER A 79 31.61 33.37 26.12
CA SER A 79 31.24 32.11 26.82
C SER A 79 32.19 30.91 26.60
N GLY A 80 33.43 31.14 26.18
CA GLY A 80 34.40 30.05 25.97
C GLY A 80 34.28 29.35 24.61
N GLY A 81 33.81 30.06 23.58
CA GLY A 81 33.65 29.52 22.22
C GLY A 81 34.95 29.02 21.55
N PHE A 82 36.12 29.44 22.05
CA PHE A 82 37.42 29.00 21.56
C PHE A 82 37.61 27.47 21.62
N LYS A 83 37.02 26.77 22.60
CA LYS A 83 37.10 25.32 22.70
C LYS A 83 36.42 24.61 21.51
N TYR A 84 35.28 25.15 21.05
CA TYR A 84 34.54 24.60 19.91
C TYR A 84 35.24 24.88 18.58
N ILE A 85 35.92 26.02 18.47
CA ILE A 85 36.75 26.35 17.31
C ILE A 85 37.94 25.37 17.22
N ALA A 86 38.63 25.11 18.34
CA ALA A 86 39.71 24.13 18.39
C ALA A 86 39.23 22.71 18.02
N ALA A 87 38.06 22.30 18.51
CA ALA A 87 37.45 21.01 18.17
C ALA A 87 37.10 20.91 16.68
N ALA A 88 36.54 21.98 16.11
CA ALA A 88 36.23 22.04 14.67
C ALA A 88 37.50 21.89 13.81
N PHE A 89 38.60 22.57 14.16
CA PHE A 89 39.87 22.39 13.47
C PHE A 89 40.43 20.98 13.60
N ALA A 90 40.34 20.36 14.78
CA ALA A 90 40.77 18.98 14.99
C ALA A 90 40.00 18.01 14.10
N VAL A 91 38.66 18.13 14.01
CA VAL A 91 37.82 17.29 13.15
C VAL A 91 38.15 17.50 11.67
N VAL A 92 38.35 18.74 11.22
CA VAL A 92 38.73 19.04 9.83
C VAL A 92 40.10 18.46 9.49
N ALA A 93 41.10 18.63 10.37
CA ALA A 93 42.44 18.10 10.18
C ALA A 93 42.44 16.57 10.05
N VAL A 94 41.74 15.88 10.95
CA VAL A 94 41.62 14.40 10.92
C VAL A 94 40.89 13.94 9.65
N LYS A 95 39.84 14.65 9.22
CA LYS A 95 39.13 14.34 7.97
C LYS A 95 40.00 14.49 6.72
N LEU A 96 40.81 15.55 6.65
CA LEU A 96 41.71 15.78 5.52
C LEU A 96 42.80 14.70 5.45
N LEU A 97 43.35 14.29 6.60
CA LEU A 97 44.31 13.19 6.69
C LEU A 97 43.72 11.85 6.24
N LEU A 98 42.44 11.61 6.55
CA LEU A 98 41.72 10.39 6.19
C LEU A 98 41.08 10.43 4.80
N GLY A 99 41.24 11.52 4.04
CA GLY A 99 40.66 11.67 2.70
C GLY A 99 41.09 10.58 1.70
N GLY A 100 42.21 9.91 1.96
CA GLY A 100 42.68 8.76 1.16
C GLY A 100 41.89 7.46 1.41
N LEU A 101 41.22 7.30 2.54
CA LEU A 101 40.49 6.07 2.90
C LEU A 101 38.97 6.28 2.84
N LYS A 102 38.39 6.17 1.64
CA LYS A 102 36.94 6.33 1.40
C LYS A 102 36.07 5.47 2.34
N ARG A 103 36.53 4.25 2.70
CA ARG A 103 35.82 3.31 3.58
C ARG A 103 35.68 3.81 5.03
N LEU A 104 36.68 4.52 5.57
CA LEU A 104 36.60 5.11 6.91
C LEU A 104 35.84 6.44 6.88
N SER A 105 36.05 7.26 5.86
CA SER A 105 35.37 8.58 5.73
C SER A 105 33.85 8.49 5.54
N SER A 106 33.32 7.31 5.18
CA SER A 106 31.89 7.08 4.94
C SER A 106 31.22 6.26 6.04
N ASN A 107 31.97 5.78 7.04
CA ASN A 107 31.42 4.97 8.12
C ASN A 107 30.90 5.87 9.26
N PRO A 108 29.58 5.87 9.55
CA PRO A 108 29.00 6.79 10.52
C PRO A 108 29.52 6.58 11.95
N ILE A 109 29.84 5.35 12.34
CA ILE A 109 30.34 5.04 13.70
C ILE A 109 31.72 5.68 13.93
N PHE A 110 32.59 5.60 12.92
CA PHE A 110 33.93 6.17 12.99
C PHE A 110 33.89 7.71 13.07
N LEU A 111 33.00 8.34 12.30
CA LEU A 111 32.80 9.79 12.35
C LEU A 111 32.25 10.26 13.70
N SER A 112 31.34 9.49 14.31
CA SER A 112 30.85 9.76 15.67
C SER A 112 31.92 9.63 16.73
N ALA A 113 32.77 8.60 16.65
CA ALA A 113 33.88 8.42 17.58
C ALA A 113 34.91 9.58 17.47
N MET A 114 35.16 10.05 16.25
CA MET A 114 36.01 11.22 16.01
C MET A 114 35.42 12.49 16.62
N ALA A 115 34.12 12.75 16.42
CA ALA A 115 33.44 13.92 16.97
C ALA A 115 33.43 13.89 18.52
N PHE A 116 33.21 12.71 19.10
CA PHE A 116 33.31 12.48 20.54
C PHE A 116 34.70 12.83 21.06
N LEU A 117 35.75 12.24 20.48
CA LEU A 117 37.12 12.39 20.97
C LEU A 117 37.62 13.83 20.81
N ALA A 118 37.30 14.47 19.67
CA ALA A 118 37.64 15.87 19.44
C ALA A 118 36.98 16.78 20.47
N SER A 119 35.67 16.65 20.69
CA SER A 119 34.92 17.45 21.66
C SER A 119 35.38 17.20 23.09
N PHE A 120 35.62 15.93 23.46
CA PHE A 120 36.03 15.54 24.79
C PHE A 120 37.41 16.07 25.15
N LEU A 121 38.41 15.87 24.27
CA LEU A 121 39.77 16.33 24.52
C LEU A 121 39.87 17.86 24.60
N THR A 122 39.21 18.59 23.69
CA THR A 122 39.25 20.05 23.70
C THR A 122 38.51 20.65 24.89
N SER A 123 37.35 20.09 25.26
CA SER A 123 36.64 20.52 26.46
C SER A 123 37.37 20.09 27.73
N ALA A 124 38.10 18.98 27.73
CA ALA A 124 38.90 18.57 28.88
C ALA A 124 40.09 19.50 29.12
N VAL A 125 40.88 19.79 28.08
CA VAL A 125 42.06 20.67 28.16
C VAL A 125 41.68 22.09 28.56
N THR A 126 40.53 22.60 28.11
CA THR A 126 40.10 23.97 28.41
C THR A 126 39.47 24.14 29.80
N LEU A 127 38.86 23.09 30.37
CA LEU A 127 38.24 23.12 31.70
C LEU A 127 39.14 22.66 32.85
N SER A 128 40.31 22.06 32.57
CA SER A 128 41.29 21.69 33.60
C SER A 128 41.78 22.85 34.49
N GLY A 129 41.51 24.10 34.10
CA GLY A 129 41.99 25.29 34.83
C GLY A 129 41.04 25.91 35.85
N LEU A 130 39.70 25.80 35.71
CA LEU A 130 38.80 26.68 36.51
C LEU A 130 37.47 26.10 37.01
N ASN A 131 36.92 24.97 36.54
CA ASN A 131 35.74 24.26 37.12
C ASN A 131 35.32 23.05 36.26
N PHE A 132 35.98 21.90 36.43
CA PHE A 132 35.73 20.72 35.59
C PHE A 132 34.42 19.98 35.95
N ASN A 133 33.32 20.32 35.30
CA ASN A 133 32.08 19.53 35.37
C ASN A 133 32.12 18.38 34.36
N PHE A 134 32.65 17.23 34.79
CA PHE A 134 32.77 16.02 33.97
C PHE A 134 31.47 15.64 33.26
N LEU A 135 30.33 15.77 33.96
CA LEU A 135 29.01 15.41 33.44
C LEU A 135 28.61 16.27 32.23
N ASN A 136 28.88 17.58 32.27
CA ASN A 136 28.59 18.48 31.14
C ASN A 136 29.50 18.20 29.94
N VAL A 137 30.78 17.93 30.18
CA VAL A 137 31.74 17.58 29.11
C VAL A 137 31.35 16.25 28.45
N LEU A 138 30.92 15.27 29.24
CA LEU A 138 30.43 13.99 28.75
C LEU A 138 29.15 14.16 27.92
N CYS A 139 28.14 14.88 28.43
CA CYS A 139 26.90 15.17 27.70
C CYS A 139 27.18 15.91 26.39
N GLU A 140 28.02 16.94 26.40
CA GLU A 140 28.41 17.70 25.20
C GLU A 140 29.05 16.79 24.13
N SER A 141 29.99 15.93 24.56
CA SER A 141 30.69 15.01 23.66
C SER A 141 29.75 13.94 23.09
N LEU A 142 28.80 13.44 23.89
CA LEU A 142 27.77 12.49 23.45
C LEU A 142 26.81 13.11 22.44
N PHE A 143 26.31 14.33 22.69
CA PHE A 143 25.48 15.04 21.72
C PHE A 143 26.24 15.31 20.41
N SER A 144 27.52 15.67 20.50
CA SER A 144 28.39 15.84 19.33
C SER A 144 28.47 14.56 18.49
N ALA A 145 28.70 13.42 19.15
CA ALA A 145 28.82 12.10 18.52
C ALA A 145 27.51 11.61 17.90
N MET A 146 26.39 11.73 18.63
CA MET A 146 25.06 11.35 18.16
C MET A 146 24.65 12.20 16.96
N GLY A 147 24.87 13.51 17.03
CA GLY A 147 24.60 14.41 15.91
C GLY A 147 25.40 14.02 14.67
N ALA A 148 26.70 13.70 14.81
CA ALA A 148 27.54 13.28 13.69
C ALA A 148 27.03 11.99 13.01
N PHE A 149 26.51 11.03 13.80
CA PHE A 149 25.92 9.79 13.29
C PHE A 149 24.74 10.08 12.37
N PHE A 150 23.78 10.87 12.86
CA PHE A 150 22.56 11.20 12.12
C PHE A 150 22.83 12.08 10.91
N VAL A 151 23.75 13.06 11.02
CA VAL A 151 24.18 13.89 9.89
C VAL A 151 24.78 13.00 8.79
N CYS A 152 25.72 12.11 9.12
CA CYS A 152 26.32 11.20 8.14
C CYS A 152 25.29 10.28 7.48
N ARG A 153 24.38 9.70 8.27
CA ARG A 153 23.32 8.83 7.76
C ARG A 153 22.40 9.60 6.80
N CYS A 154 22.01 10.82 7.18
CA CYS A 154 21.16 11.68 6.35
C CYS A 154 21.82 12.04 5.01
N PHE A 155 23.10 12.45 5.00
CA PHE A 155 23.85 12.73 3.76
C PHE A 155 24.00 11.51 2.85
N ASN A 156 24.14 10.31 3.42
CA ASN A 156 24.16 9.07 2.64
C ASN A 156 22.78 8.76 2.04
N SER A 157 21.69 8.99 2.79
CA SER A 157 20.31 8.79 2.32
C SER A 157 19.88 9.79 1.24
N PHE A 158 20.41 11.02 1.24
CA PHE A 158 20.12 12.01 0.20
C PHE A 158 20.49 11.54 -1.22
N LYS A 159 21.48 10.65 -1.36
CA LYS A 159 21.84 10.06 -2.66
C LYS A 159 20.73 9.19 -3.26
N ASN A 160 19.90 8.60 -2.41
CA ASN A 160 18.80 7.71 -2.79
C ASN A 160 17.42 8.39 -2.67
N ALA A 161 17.37 9.69 -2.33
CA ALA A 161 16.13 10.41 -2.02
C ALA A 161 15.12 10.48 -3.18
N ALA A 162 15.55 10.23 -4.43
CA ALA A 162 14.65 10.15 -5.58
C ALA A 162 13.65 8.98 -5.50
N ALA A 163 13.99 7.92 -4.77
CA ALA A 163 13.17 6.72 -4.58
C ALA A 163 12.31 6.73 -3.30
N GLY A 164 12.31 7.84 -2.54
CA GLY A 164 11.67 7.94 -1.22
C GLY A 164 12.60 7.48 -0.08
N LEU A 165 12.28 7.91 1.15
CA LEU A 165 13.11 7.61 2.34
C LEU A 165 12.49 6.48 3.17
N ARG A 166 13.33 5.56 3.66
CA ARG A 166 12.91 4.55 4.66
C ARG A 166 12.57 5.22 5.99
N ALA A 167 11.81 4.54 6.86
CA ALA A 167 11.45 5.06 8.19
C ALA A 167 12.67 5.52 9.01
N ASP A 168 13.76 4.73 8.99
CA ASP A 168 15.01 5.09 9.68
C ASP A 168 15.68 6.33 9.08
N GLU A 169 15.57 6.52 7.77
CA GLU A 169 16.16 7.65 7.05
C GLU A 169 15.34 8.91 7.29
N LEU A 170 14.01 8.78 7.33
CA LEU A 170 13.09 9.85 7.70
C LEU A 170 13.31 10.31 9.15
N ALA A 171 13.58 9.38 10.07
CA ALA A 171 13.99 9.73 11.44
C ALA A 171 15.35 10.45 11.46
N SER A 172 16.31 10.03 10.64
CA SER A 172 17.61 10.74 10.58
C SER A 172 17.48 12.15 10.00
N LEU A 173 16.59 12.35 9.02
CA LEU A 173 16.29 13.65 8.45
C LEU A 173 15.54 14.54 9.45
N SER A 174 14.58 13.99 10.20
CA SER A 174 13.87 14.76 11.23
C SER A 174 14.84 15.24 12.31
N VAL A 175 15.75 14.38 12.78
CA VAL A 175 16.78 14.74 13.76
C VAL A 175 17.71 15.82 13.23
N LEU A 176 18.12 15.76 11.95
CA LEU A 176 18.91 16.83 11.33
C LEU A 176 18.17 18.18 11.34
N ILE A 177 16.87 18.17 11.00
CA ILE A 177 16.04 19.38 11.04
C ILE A 177 15.88 19.87 12.47
N GLY A 178 15.70 18.98 13.45
CA GLY A 178 15.66 19.32 14.87
C GLY A 178 16.92 20.03 15.35
N MET A 179 18.10 19.51 14.98
CA MET A 179 19.38 20.14 15.31
C MET A 179 19.59 21.50 14.61
N ALA A 180 19.00 21.71 13.43
CA ALA A 180 19.00 23.03 12.80
C ALA A 180 18.04 23.99 13.54
N LEU A 181 16.86 23.51 13.97
CA LEU A 181 15.88 24.30 14.70
C LEU A 181 16.39 24.75 16.07
N THR A 182 17.14 23.92 16.81
CA THR A 182 17.80 24.37 18.06
C THR A 182 18.72 25.56 17.83
N GLY A 183 19.39 25.63 16.68
CA GLY A 183 20.20 26.78 16.27
C GLY A 183 19.39 28.04 15.97
N ILE A 184 18.19 27.88 15.39
CA ILE A 184 17.32 29.01 15.04
C ILE A 184 16.54 29.54 16.25
N ASN A 185 16.27 28.70 17.25
CA ASN A 185 15.60 29.10 18.50
C ASN A 185 16.31 30.24 19.22
N GLY A 186 17.63 30.39 19.04
CA GLY A 186 18.38 31.52 19.60
C GLY A 186 18.03 32.90 19.01
N PHE A 187 17.26 32.95 17.91
CA PHE A 187 16.80 34.20 17.30
C PHE A 187 15.40 34.55 17.79
N THR A 188 15.34 35.39 18.83
CA THR A 188 14.09 35.94 19.37
C THR A 188 13.97 37.42 19.00
N PHE A 189 12.84 37.80 18.41
CA PHE A 189 12.49 39.20 18.13
C PHE A 189 11.29 39.59 19.00
N ASN A 190 11.51 40.50 19.96
CA ASN A 190 10.46 41.01 20.85
C ASN A 190 9.67 39.89 21.60
N GLY A 191 10.36 38.81 21.98
CA GLY A 191 9.76 37.66 22.66
C GLY A 191 9.11 36.60 21.74
N ILE A 192 9.16 36.78 20.42
CA ILE A 192 8.71 35.80 19.43
C ILE A 192 9.94 35.04 18.90
N SER A 193 9.92 33.71 19.00
CA SER A 193 10.98 32.82 18.53
C SER A 193 10.76 32.40 17.07
N LEU A 194 11.74 32.68 16.21
CA LEU A 194 11.70 32.23 14.82
C LEU A 194 11.71 30.70 14.71
N GLY A 195 12.39 30.03 15.64
CA GLY A 195 12.49 28.58 15.63
C GLY A 195 11.16 27.89 15.96
N HIS A 196 10.31 28.50 16.79
CA HIS A 196 8.95 27.99 17.06
C HIS A 196 8.07 28.06 15.80
N ILE A 197 8.08 29.21 15.12
CA ILE A 197 7.34 29.43 13.87
C ILE A 197 7.76 28.40 12.80
N LEU A 198 9.06 28.22 12.59
CA LEU A 198 9.59 27.25 11.64
C LEU A 198 9.30 25.80 12.06
N GLY A 199 9.35 25.50 13.36
CA GLY A 199 9.01 24.19 13.91
C GLY A 199 7.58 23.77 13.54
N ILE A 200 6.60 24.67 13.71
CA ILE A 200 5.20 24.42 13.35
C ILE A 200 5.04 24.24 11.83
N ALA A 201 5.71 25.06 11.02
CA ALA A 201 5.69 24.92 9.57
C ALA A 201 6.28 23.57 9.10
N VAL A 202 7.36 23.11 9.74
CA VAL A 202 7.97 21.79 9.49
C VAL A 202 7.00 20.67 9.86
N ILE A 203 6.39 20.73 11.05
CA ILE A 203 5.41 19.74 11.52
C ILE A 203 4.25 19.62 10.53
N LEU A 204 3.64 20.74 10.14
CA LEU A 204 2.51 20.74 9.20
C LEU A 204 2.91 20.20 7.82
N THR A 205 4.11 20.56 7.35
CA THR A 205 4.63 20.06 6.06
C THR A 205 4.88 18.56 6.12
N ALA A 206 5.56 18.08 7.15
CA ALA A 206 5.83 16.66 7.35
C ALA A 206 4.53 15.85 7.49
N ALA A 207 3.58 16.33 8.30
CA ALA A 207 2.28 15.71 8.47
C ALA A 207 1.45 15.66 7.18
N LYS A 208 1.51 16.70 6.35
CA LYS A 208 0.74 16.75 5.08
C LYS A 208 1.22 15.72 4.06
N TYR A 209 2.54 15.53 3.96
CA TYR A 209 3.13 14.69 2.91
C TYR A 209 3.53 13.29 3.37
N GLY A 210 3.80 13.10 4.66
CA GLY A 210 4.16 11.81 5.24
C GLY A 210 3.16 11.28 6.27
N GLY A 211 1.97 11.89 6.35
CA GLY A 211 0.85 11.44 7.17
C GLY A 211 1.17 11.40 8.67
N ILE A 212 0.54 10.45 9.37
CA ILE A 212 0.65 10.28 10.83
C ILE A 212 2.10 9.99 11.26
N LEU A 213 2.80 9.09 10.55
CA LEU A 213 4.18 8.72 10.87
C LEU A 213 5.13 9.91 10.82
N SER A 214 5.16 10.64 9.71
CA SER A 214 6.07 11.78 9.55
C SER A 214 5.69 12.97 10.42
N GLY A 215 4.39 13.23 10.58
CA GLY A 215 3.88 14.25 11.51
C GLY A 215 4.29 13.98 12.96
N SER A 216 4.20 12.73 13.41
CA SER A 216 4.58 12.34 14.78
C SER A 216 6.09 12.43 15.00
N VAL A 217 6.88 11.89 14.07
CA VAL A 217 8.35 11.90 14.16
C VAL A 217 8.89 13.33 14.14
N SER A 218 8.37 14.19 13.25
CA SER A 218 8.72 15.61 13.22
C SER A 218 8.26 16.35 14.48
N GLY A 219 7.03 16.09 14.97
CA GLY A 219 6.51 16.68 16.22
C GLY A 219 7.37 16.35 17.44
N ILE A 220 7.72 15.07 17.63
CA ILE A 220 8.61 14.63 18.71
C ILE A 220 9.99 15.28 18.57
N THR A 221 10.51 15.38 17.34
CA THR A 221 11.84 15.97 17.10
C THR A 221 11.85 17.48 17.41
N VAL A 222 10.83 18.21 16.98
CA VAL A 222 10.68 19.64 17.29
C VAL A 222 10.50 19.83 18.80
N SER A 223 9.64 19.04 19.45
CA SER A 223 9.45 19.02 20.89
C SER A 223 10.77 18.85 21.65
N PHE A 224 11.57 17.84 21.27
CA PHE A 224 12.87 17.58 21.88
C PHE A 224 13.85 18.74 21.65
N ALA A 225 13.88 19.32 20.45
CA ALA A 225 14.69 20.50 20.15
C ALA A 225 14.31 21.71 21.05
N MET A 226 13.02 21.91 21.33
CA MET A 226 12.55 22.98 22.22
C MET A 226 12.97 22.74 23.68
N CYS A 227 12.82 21.52 24.19
CA CYS A 227 13.30 21.15 25.52
C CYS A 227 14.80 21.43 25.69
N LEU A 228 15.63 21.07 24.70
CA LEU A 228 17.07 21.31 24.75
C LEU A 228 17.43 22.80 24.76
N SER A 229 16.58 23.64 24.15
CA SER A 229 16.75 25.09 24.07
C SER A 229 16.31 25.83 25.34
N GLY A 230 15.74 25.13 26.34
CA GLY A 230 15.34 25.70 27.63
C GLY A 230 13.87 26.11 27.75
N VAL A 231 13.02 25.70 26.80
CA VAL A 231 11.56 25.89 26.90
C VAL A 231 10.97 24.92 27.94
N SER A 232 9.87 25.31 28.60
CA SER A 232 9.20 24.45 29.59
C SER A 232 8.74 23.13 28.97
N GLY A 233 8.91 22.03 29.72
CA GLY A 233 8.59 20.69 29.24
C GLY A 233 7.11 20.50 28.86
N GLU A 234 6.20 21.22 29.52
CA GLU A 234 4.76 21.19 29.22
C GLU A 234 4.45 21.67 27.81
N ILE A 235 5.05 22.79 27.40
CA ILE A 235 4.88 23.33 26.05
C ILE A 235 5.47 22.34 25.03
N ALA A 236 6.62 21.74 25.32
CA ALA A 236 7.22 20.76 24.43
C ALA A 236 6.31 19.54 24.18
N VAL A 237 5.61 19.02 25.19
CA VAL A 237 4.66 17.90 25.03
C VAL A 237 3.52 18.27 24.08
N VAL A 238 3.04 19.51 24.15
CA VAL A 238 1.98 20.03 23.27
C VAL A 238 2.44 20.04 21.81
N TYR A 239 3.69 20.38 21.51
CA TYR A 239 4.24 20.30 20.15
C TYR A 239 4.32 18.86 19.62
N ALA A 240 4.64 17.89 20.48
CA ALA A 240 4.66 16.48 20.08
C ALA A 240 3.25 15.98 19.71
N PHE A 241 2.24 16.30 20.54
CA PHE A 241 0.84 15.98 20.25
C PHE A 241 0.30 16.71 19.02
N THR A 242 0.72 17.97 18.82
CA THR A 242 0.36 18.75 17.64
C THR A 242 0.82 18.04 16.36
N GLY A 243 1.99 17.41 16.35
CA GLY A 243 2.48 16.66 15.19
C GLY A 243 1.68 15.39 14.89
N LEU A 244 1.32 14.64 15.93
CA LEU A 244 0.45 13.47 15.80
C LEU A 244 -0.93 13.86 15.23
N MET A 245 -1.57 14.86 15.84
CA MET A 245 -2.91 15.31 15.45
C MET A 245 -2.90 15.98 14.07
N ALA A 246 -1.88 16.77 13.74
CA ALA A 246 -1.73 17.32 12.39
C ALA A 246 -1.57 16.21 11.35
N GLY A 247 -0.96 15.08 11.72
CA GLY A 247 -0.87 13.88 10.89
C GLY A 247 -2.23 13.21 10.68
N VAL A 248 -3.04 13.07 11.73
CA VAL A 248 -4.41 12.50 11.64
C VAL A 248 -5.31 13.37 10.75
N PHE A 249 -5.26 14.69 10.94
CA PHE A 249 -6.09 15.63 10.17
C PHE A 249 -5.56 15.95 8.76
N SER A 250 -4.40 15.41 8.38
CA SER A 250 -3.83 15.62 7.04
C SER A 250 -4.72 15.08 5.91
N SER A 251 -5.54 14.06 6.19
CA SER A 251 -6.49 13.45 5.25
C SER A 251 -7.68 14.36 4.92
N PHE A 252 -8.05 15.27 5.82
CA PHE A 252 -9.21 16.17 5.67
C PHE A 252 -8.88 17.48 4.94
N GLY A 253 -7.61 17.67 4.53
CA GLY A 253 -7.18 18.79 3.68
C GLY A 253 -6.35 19.88 4.37
N LYS A 254 -5.69 20.72 3.56
CA LYS A 254 -4.67 21.70 4.01
C LYS A 254 -5.20 22.71 5.05
N TYR A 255 -6.47 23.12 4.93
CA TYR A 255 -7.07 24.14 5.79
C TYR A 255 -7.52 23.60 7.15
N VAL A 256 -8.00 22.36 7.21
CA VAL A 256 -8.37 21.71 8.48
C VAL A 256 -7.12 21.47 9.32
N GLN A 257 -6.03 21.04 8.67
CA GLN A 257 -4.77 20.77 9.33
C GLN A 257 -4.18 21.99 10.06
N THR A 258 -4.37 23.21 9.54
CA THR A 258 -3.86 24.45 10.16
C THR A 258 -4.58 24.86 11.44
N ALA A 259 -5.77 24.31 11.71
CA ALA A 259 -6.46 24.56 12.97
C ALA A 259 -5.79 23.83 14.16
N VAL A 260 -5.08 22.72 13.88
CA VAL A 260 -4.51 21.87 14.93
C VAL A 260 -3.47 22.62 15.78
N PRO A 261 -2.43 23.26 15.22
CA PRO A 261 -1.46 23.99 16.05
C PRO A 261 -2.10 25.14 16.83
N LEU A 262 -3.11 25.82 16.29
CA LEU A 262 -3.79 26.92 16.98
C LEU A 262 -4.52 26.43 18.24
N VAL A 263 -5.27 25.32 18.12
CA VAL A 263 -6.02 24.75 19.25
C VAL A 263 -5.07 24.21 20.30
N PHE A 264 -4.04 23.46 19.89
CA PHE A 264 -3.11 22.85 20.83
C PHE A 264 -2.17 23.87 21.48
N SER A 265 -1.69 24.89 20.76
CA SER A 265 -0.93 25.99 21.35
C SER A 265 -1.78 26.80 22.33
N LEU A 266 -3.07 27.01 22.05
CA LEU A 266 -3.99 27.64 23.01
C LEU A 266 -4.13 26.77 24.27
N ALA A 267 -4.37 25.46 24.13
CA ALA A 267 -4.48 24.54 25.26
C ALA A 267 -3.19 24.49 26.11
N GLY A 268 -2.02 24.38 25.46
CA GLY A 268 -0.72 24.39 26.13
C GLY A 268 -0.42 25.71 26.83
N SER A 269 -0.88 26.80 26.25
CA SER A 269 -0.67 28.12 26.84
C SER A 269 -1.47 28.35 28.12
N VAL A 270 -2.71 27.83 28.20
CA VAL A 270 -3.54 27.89 29.40
C VAL A 270 -2.88 27.15 30.57
N MET A 271 -2.21 26.03 30.29
CA MET A 271 -1.48 25.25 31.30
C MET A 271 -0.31 26.04 31.91
N SER A 272 0.34 26.90 31.12
CA SER A 272 1.50 27.67 31.58
C SER A 272 1.16 28.86 32.51
N GLY A 273 -0.12 29.24 32.65
CA GLY A 273 -0.60 30.19 33.66
C GLY A 273 -0.17 31.67 33.49
N SER A 274 0.59 32.05 32.45
CA SER A 274 1.06 33.42 32.24
C SER A 274 0.47 34.07 30.97
N PRO A 275 -0.22 35.22 31.07
CA PRO A 275 -0.95 35.82 29.93
C PRO A 275 -0.04 36.29 28.79
N VAL A 276 1.21 36.66 29.10
CA VAL A 276 2.19 37.11 28.09
C VAL A 276 2.72 35.94 27.26
N LEU A 277 3.04 34.81 27.89
CA LEU A 277 3.49 33.61 27.19
C LEU A 277 2.36 32.99 26.36
N ILE A 278 1.12 33.15 26.82
CA ILE A 278 -0.08 32.78 26.07
C ILE A 278 -0.18 33.53 24.75
N ALA A 279 -0.09 34.86 24.79
CA ALA A 279 -0.15 35.65 23.57
C ALA A 279 1.00 35.30 22.59
N GLN A 280 2.22 35.11 23.11
CA GLN A 280 3.39 34.77 22.28
C GLN A 280 3.25 33.42 21.57
N THR A 281 2.88 32.36 22.29
CA THR A 281 2.75 31.01 21.72
C THR A 281 1.63 30.90 20.69
N VAL A 282 0.51 31.60 20.89
CA VAL A 282 -0.60 31.64 19.91
C VAL A 282 -0.19 32.42 18.67
N ILE A 283 0.51 33.55 18.81
CA ILE A 283 1.03 34.33 17.67
C ILE A 283 2.02 33.51 16.86
N GLU A 284 2.94 32.79 17.52
CA GLU A 284 3.90 31.89 16.86
C GLU A 284 3.19 30.77 16.09
N ALA A 285 2.13 30.19 16.67
CA ALA A 285 1.33 29.16 16.02
C ALA A 285 0.55 29.67 14.81
N ALA A 286 0.00 30.89 14.90
CA ALA A 286 -0.66 31.55 13.79
C ALA A 286 0.34 31.86 12.65
N LEU A 287 1.52 32.39 12.98
CA LEU A 287 2.56 32.70 12.01
C LEU A 287 3.13 31.44 11.35
N GLY A 288 3.36 30.37 12.10
CA GLY A 288 3.84 29.09 11.57
C GLY A 288 2.81 28.43 10.64
N SER A 289 1.53 28.50 11.00
CA SER A 289 0.43 28.01 10.18
C SER A 289 0.24 28.85 8.90
N ALA A 290 0.36 30.18 9.01
CA ALA A 290 0.34 31.09 7.87
C ALA A 290 1.53 30.84 6.92
N LEU A 291 2.72 30.61 7.46
CA LEU A 291 3.92 30.27 6.69
C LEU A 291 3.68 28.98 5.88
N PHE A 292 3.13 27.93 6.50
CA PHE A 292 2.76 26.70 5.82
C PHE A 292 1.70 26.91 4.70
N LEU A 293 0.72 27.79 4.92
CA LEU A 293 -0.25 28.14 3.89
C LEU A 293 0.40 28.86 2.71
N ALA A 294 1.36 29.75 2.98
CA ALA A 294 2.11 30.50 1.99
C ALA A 294 3.08 29.65 1.15
N VAL A 295 3.50 28.46 1.63
CA VAL A 295 4.38 27.56 0.86
C VAL A 295 3.70 27.16 -0.46
N PRO A 296 4.32 27.48 -1.63
CA PRO A 296 3.74 27.21 -2.93
C PRO A 296 3.70 25.69 -3.20
N ARG A 297 2.67 25.25 -3.94
CA ARG A 297 2.42 23.81 -4.23
C ARG A 297 3.66 23.11 -4.79
N ARG A 298 4.45 23.77 -5.63
CA ARG A 298 5.68 23.22 -6.23
C ARG A 298 6.79 22.93 -5.20
N ALA A 299 6.99 23.81 -4.23
CA ALA A 299 7.95 23.60 -3.14
C ALA A 299 7.46 22.50 -2.19
N GLY A 300 6.16 22.51 -1.88
CA GLY A 300 5.52 21.48 -1.08
C GLY A 300 5.64 20.08 -1.69
N ILE A 301 5.49 19.92 -3.01
CA ILE A 301 5.68 18.61 -3.67
C ILE A 301 7.14 18.14 -3.58
N ARG A 302 8.14 19.02 -3.72
CA ARG A 302 9.56 18.64 -3.56
C ARG A 302 9.87 18.24 -2.12
N LEU A 303 9.37 18.98 -1.14
CA LEU A 303 9.46 18.63 0.28
C LEU A 303 8.71 17.32 0.56
N GLY A 304 7.59 17.10 -0.12
CA GLY A 304 6.82 15.89 0.00
C GLY A 304 7.58 14.64 -0.42
N LYS A 305 8.46 14.71 -1.42
CA LYS A 305 9.35 13.59 -1.79
C LYS A 305 10.38 13.24 -0.71
N LEU A 306 10.73 14.19 0.15
CA LEU A 306 11.66 13.99 1.28
C LEU A 306 10.95 13.38 2.51
N PHE A 307 9.68 13.72 2.71
CA PHE A 307 8.88 13.27 3.86
C PHE A 307 7.92 12.12 3.54
N SER A 308 7.73 11.76 2.27
CA SER A 308 6.95 10.59 1.87
C SER A 308 7.71 9.35 2.35
N ALA A 309 7.18 8.73 3.40
CA ALA A 309 7.67 7.46 3.88
C ALA A 309 7.51 6.43 2.75
N TYR A 310 8.59 5.71 2.45
CA TYR A 310 8.54 4.49 1.66
C TYR A 310 7.47 3.58 2.29
N PRO A 311 6.35 3.28 1.61
CA PRO A 311 5.41 2.31 2.15
C PRO A 311 6.17 0.98 2.24
N ARG A 312 6.04 0.31 3.39
CA ARG A 312 6.62 -1.01 3.60
C ARG A 312 5.95 -1.99 2.64
N LEU A 313 6.54 -2.11 1.47
CA LEU A 313 6.29 -3.20 0.55
C LEU A 313 7.22 -4.32 0.94
N SER A 314 6.83 -5.03 1.99
CA SER A 314 7.31 -6.39 2.16
C SER A 314 6.78 -7.15 0.94
N ALA A 315 7.70 -7.76 0.19
CA ALA A 315 7.42 -8.68 -0.93
C ALA A 315 6.31 -9.74 -0.72
N PRO A 316 5.89 -10.16 0.50
CA PRO A 316 4.80 -11.13 0.65
C PRO A 316 3.41 -10.57 0.32
N ASP A 317 3.20 -9.25 0.32
CA ASP A 317 1.85 -8.70 0.21
C ASP A 317 1.34 -8.63 -1.24
N GLY A 318 2.22 -8.49 -2.24
CA GLY A 318 1.81 -8.52 -3.66
C GLY A 318 1.28 -9.90 -4.07
N VAL A 319 1.98 -10.96 -3.63
CA VAL A 319 1.54 -12.35 -3.76
C VAL A 319 0.23 -12.55 -3.01
N LYS A 320 0.16 -12.18 -1.72
CA LYS A 320 -1.05 -12.35 -0.90
C LYS A 320 -2.26 -11.59 -1.44
N ARG A 321 -2.07 -10.38 -1.98
CA ARG A 321 -3.16 -9.55 -2.53
C ARG A 321 -3.64 -10.04 -3.89
N SER A 322 -2.73 -10.40 -4.80
CA SER A 322 -3.15 -11.04 -6.07
C SER A 322 -3.83 -12.39 -5.80
N LEU A 323 -3.34 -13.14 -4.80
CA LEU A 323 -3.96 -14.39 -4.35
C LEU A 323 -5.35 -14.15 -3.76
N SER A 324 -5.51 -13.19 -2.84
CA SER A 324 -6.83 -12.89 -2.24
C SER A 324 -7.83 -12.42 -3.29
N MET A 325 -7.39 -11.59 -4.24
CA MET A 325 -8.24 -11.09 -5.31
C MET A 325 -8.77 -12.20 -6.21
N ARG A 326 -7.91 -13.16 -6.59
CA ARG A 326 -8.28 -14.29 -7.44
C ARG A 326 -9.06 -15.36 -6.67
N LEU A 327 -8.75 -15.56 -5.38
CA LEU A 327 -9.53 -16.44 -4.49
C LEU A 327 -10.93 -15.90 -4.24
N ASP A 328 -11.13 -14.59 -4.11
CA ASP A 328 -12.47 -13.98 -3.97
C ASP A 328 -13.32 -14.23 -5.23
N ILE A 329 -12.73 -14.11 -6.42
CA ILE A 329 -13.42 -14.39 -7.69
C ILE A 329 -13.80 -15.88 -7.77
N ALA A 330 -12.87 -16.78 -7.43
CA ALA A 330 -13.14 -18.21 -7.40
C ALA A 330 -14.19 -18.59 -6.34
N ALA A 331 -14.14 -17.96 -5.16
CA ALA A 331 -15.12 -18.14 -4.10
C ALA A 331 -16.52 -17.63 -4.51
N GLY A 332 -16.59 -16.49 -5.18
CA GLY A 332 -17.84 -15.95 -5.73
C GLY A 332 -18.47 -16.91 -6.75
N ALA A 333 -17.68 -17.43 -7.69
CA ALA A 333 -18.16 -18.41 -8.67
C ALA A 333 -18.63 -19.72 -8.00
N LEU A 334 -17.96 -20.17 -6.92
CA LEU A 334 -18.38 -21.35 -6.15
C LEU A 334 -19.69 -21.12 -5.38
N CYS A 335 -19.92 -19.92 -4.85
CA CYS A 335 -21.18 -19.56 -4.22
C CYS A 335 -22.33 -19.60 -5.23
N ASP A 336 -22.15 -19.02 -6.43
CA ASP A 336 -23.18 -19.00 -7.47
C ASP A 336 -23.55 -20.43 -7.93
N VAL A 337 -22.58 -21.35 -8.05
CA VAL A 337 -22.85 -22.75 -8.39
C VAL A 337 -23.55 -23.48 -7.24
N SER A 338 -23.17 -23.21 -5.99
CA SER A 338 -23.80 -23.85 -4.82
C SER A 338 -25.30 -23.56 -4.75
N ASP A 339 -25.71 -22.33 -5.06
CA ASP A 339 -27.12 -21.95 -5.10
C ASP A 339 -27.90 -22.71 -6.19
N THR A 340 -27.27 -22.95 -7.36
CA THR A 340 -27.89 -23.75 -8.43
C THR A 340 -28.01 -25.23 -8.04
N VAL A 341 -27.06 -25.78 -7.30
CA VAL A 341 -27.08 -27.16 -6.81
C VAL A 341 -28.14 -27.35 -5.73
N GLU A 342 -28.27 -26.41 -4.80
CA GLU A 342 -29.31 -26.41 -3.76
C GLU A 342 -30.71 -26.37 -4.40
N GLN A 343 -30.90 -25.55 -5.44
CA GLN A 343 -32.16 -25.44 -6.17
C GLN A 343 -32.52 -26.74 -6.91
N VAL A 344 -31.53 -27.41 -7.51
CA VAL A 344 -31.71 -28.69 -8.20
C VAL A 344 -31.96 -29.84 -7.20
N ALA A 345 -31.23 -29.87 -6.09
CA ALA A 345 -31.43 -30.83 -5.01
C ALA A 345 -32.82 -30.69 -4.35
N ALA A 346 -33.30 -29.46 -4.19
CA ALA A 346 -34.64 -29.18 -3.69
C ALA A 346 -35.74 -29.69 -4.63
N GLU A 347 -35.56 -29.59 -5.96
CA GLU A 347 -36.51 -30.15 -6.94
C GLU A 347 -36.42 -31.69 -7.03
N LEU A 348 -35.22 -32.26 -6.94
CA LEU A 348 -34.97 -33.71 -6.85
C LEU A 348 -35.64 -34.36 -5.63
N SER A 349 -35.55 -33.71 -4.46
CA SER A 349 -36.09 -34.25 -3.21
C SER A 349 -37.63 -34.34 -3.18
N LYS A 350 -38.33 -33.63 -4.08
CA LYS A 350 -39.79 -33.66 -4.21
C LYS A 350 -40.28 -34.88 -5.01
N ILE A 351 -39.38 -35.64 -5.64
CA ILE A 351 -39.74 -36.69 -6.61
C ILE A 351 -39.16 -38.03 -6.14
N ASN A 352 -39.96 -38.79 -5.37
CA ASN A 352 -39.66 -40.20 -5.09
C ASN A 352 -39.69 -41.01 -6.41
N SER A 353 -38.69 -41.87 -6.61
CA SER A 353 -38.58 -42.72 -7.80
C SER A 353 -39.83 -43.60 -7.98
N PRO A 354 -40.55 -43.52 -9.11
CA PRO A 354 -41.72 -44.35 -9.34
C PRO A 354 -41.31 -45.74 -9.79
N ASP A 355 -41.61 -46.76 -8.99
CA ASP A 355 -41.49 -48.16 -9.39
C ASP A 355 -42.54 -48.49 -10.47
N PHE A 356 -42.14 -49.16 -11.55
CA PHE A 356 -43.05 -49.60 -12.62
C PHE A 356 -44.15 -50.54 -12.08
N GLY A 357 -43.89 -51.25 -10.97
CA GLY A 357 -44.90 -52.02 -10.24
C GLY A 357 -46.12 -51.18 -9.83
N SER A 358 -45.92 -49.90 -9.49
CA SER A 358 -47.01 -48.98 -9.12
C SER A 358 -47.96 -48.67 -10.28
N VAL A 359 -47.46 -48.67 -11.52
CA VAL A 359 -48.27 -48.47 -12.73
C VAL A 359 -49.22 -49.65 -12.91
N ILE A 360 -48.72 -50.88 -12.76
CA ILE A 360 -49.52 -52.10 -12.91
C ILE A 360 -50.61 -52.17 -11.82
N THR A 361 -50.27 -51.84 -10.57
CA THR A 361 -51.24 -51.78 -9.47
C THR A 361 -52.29 -50.70 -9.68
N ALA A 362 -51.91 -49.54 -10.24
CA ALA A 362 -52.86 -48.48 -10.57
C ALA A 362 -53.80 -48.86 -11.72
N VAL A 363 -53.31 -49.60 -12.72
CA VAL A 363 -54.13 -50.14 -13.81
C VAL A 363 -55.13 -51.17 -13.27
N GLU A 364 -54.71 -52.03 -12.35
CA GLU A 364 -55.63 -52.94 -11.64
C GLU A 364 -56.75 -52.14 -10.94
N GLN A 365 -56.40 -51.10 -10.19
CA GLN A 365 -57.38 -50.32 -9.44
C GLN A 365 -58.35 -49.57 -10.38
N ASP A 366 -57.87 -48.92 -11.43
CA ASP A 366 -58.72 -48.10 -12.31
C ASP A 366 -59.62 -48.94 -13.26
N ALA A 367 -59.06 -50.03 -13.79
CA ALA A 367 -59.74 -50.85 -14.80
C ALA A 367 -60.44 -52.07 -14.21
N CYS A 368 -59.95 -52.63 -13.10
CA CYS A 368 -60.47 -53.85 -12.48
C CYS A 368 -61.30 -53.60 -11.21
N ALA A 369 -61.35 -52.38 -10.67
CA ALA A 369 -62.31 -52.04 -9.62
C ALA A 369 -63.76 -52.35 -10.06
N GLY A 370 -64.51 -52.99 -9.15
CA GLY A 370 -65.88 -53.44 -9.41
C GLY A 370 -66.04 -54.54 -10.46
N CYS A 371 -64.97 -55.23 -10.91
CA CYS A 371 -65.11 -56.40 -11.78
C CYS A 371 -65.52 -57.63 -10.97
N LYS A 372 -66.53 -58.37 -11.41
CA LYS A 372 -66.87 -59.68 -10.82
C LYS A 372 -65.77 -60.74 -11.01
N LEU A 373 -64.93 -60.57 -12.04
CA LEU A 373 -63.83 -61.49 -12.41
C LEU A 373 -62.46 -61.04 -11.88
N ARG A 374 -62.39 -60.05 -10.97
CA ARG A 374 -61.12 -59.50 -10.48
C ARG A 374 -60.26 -60.56 -9.77
N LEU A 375 -60.82 -61.29 -8.80
CA LEU A 375 -60.11 -62.35 -8.07
C LEU A 375 -59.55 -63.40 -9.04
N HIS A 376 -60.34 -63.85 -10.02
CA HIS A 376 -59.87 -64.83 -11.00
C HIS A 376 -58.73 -64.30 -11.89
N CYS A 377 -58.76 -63.03 -12.30
CA CYS A 377 -57.72 -62.44 -13.15
C CYS A 377 -56.41 -62.14 -12.39
N TRP A 378 -56.50 -61.66 -11.15
CA TRP A 378 -55.33 -61.18 -10.39
C TRP A 378 -54.80 -62.15 -9.34
N GLU A 379 -55.58 -63.16 -8.92
CA GLU A 379 -55.12 -64.22 -8.00
C GLU A 379 -54.89 -65.55 -8.71
N SER A 380 -55.85 -66.02 -9.54
CA SER A 380 -55.73 -67.34 -10.20
C SER A 380 -54.91 -67.32 -11.50
N LYS A 381 -55.11 -66.31 -12.35
CA LYS A 381 -54.40 -66.17 -13.65
C LYS A 381 -53.56 -64.89 -13.72
N ARG A 382 -52.85 -64.60 -12.63
CA ARG A 382 -52.07 -63.35 -12.48
C ARG A 382 -51.04 -63.17 -13.59
N ASP A 383 -50.27 -64.21 -13.91
CA ASP A 383 -49.18 -64.11 -14.87
C ASP A 383 -49.67 -63.82 -16.30
N ASP A 384 -50.77 -64.45 -16.73
CA ASP A 384 -51.38 -64.19 -18.03
C ASP A 384 -51.99 -62.78 -18.10
N THR A 385 -52.61 -62.31 -17.02
CA THR A 385 -53.15 -60.94 -16.92
C THR A 385 -52.03 -59.91 -16.97
N LEU A 386 -50.91 -60.17 -16.28
CA LEU A 386 -49.77 -59.28 -16.25
C LEU A 386 -49.08 -59.20 -17.63
N LYS A 387 -48.91 -60.33 -18.33
CA LYS A 387 -48.41 -60.34 -19.72
C LYS A 387 -49.29 -59.51 -20.66
N ALA A 388 -50.61 -59.67 -20.58
CA ALA A 388 -51.53 -58.88 -21.40
C ALA A 388 -51.44 -57.38 -21.10
N VAL A 389 -51.35 -56.99 -19.82
CA VAL A 389 -51.17 -55.57 -19.43
C VAL A 389 -49.83 -55.03 -19.91
N LEU A 390 -48.75 -55.82 -19.85
CA LEU A 390 -47.44 -55.43 -20.37
C LEU A 390 -47.44 -55.25 -21.89
N GLU A 391 -48.04 -56.17 -22.63
CA GLU A 391 -48.14 -56.07 -24.10
C GLU A 391 -48.96 -54.84 -24.54
N MET A 392 -50.09 -54.58 -23.89
CA MET A 392 -50.86 -53.35 -24.11
C MET A 392 -50.05 -52.08 -23.75
N THR A 393 -49.28 -52.12 -22.66
CA THR A 393 -48.43 -51.00 -22.26
C THR A 393 -47.27 -50.78 -23.24
N ASN A 394 -46.70 -51.85 -23.81
CA ASN A 394 -45.67 -51.78 -24.84
C ASN A 394 -46.21 -51.25 -26.18
N ALA A 395 -47.46 -51.58 -26.53
CA ALA A 395 -48.15 -50.99 -27.68
C ALA A 395 -48.36 -49.47 -27.50
N VAL A 396 -48.75 -49.04 -26.29
CA VAL A 396 -48.83 -47.62 -25.94
C VAL A 396 -47.46 -46.94 -26.06
N LYS A 397 -46.40 -47.57 -25.54
CA LYS A 397 -45.01 -47.08 -25.66
C LYS A 397 -44.58 -46.89 -27.12
N SER A 398 -45.03 -47.78 -28.00
CA SER A 398 -44.70 -47.75 -29.44
C SER A 398 -45.58 -46.78 -30.25
N GLY A 399 -46.52 -46.07 -29.61
CA GLY A 399 -47.38 -45.08 -30.25
C GLY A 399 -48.55 -45.67 -31.05
N GLU A 400 -48.94 -46.92 -30.77
CA GLU A 400 -50.06 -47.56 -31.46
C GLU A 400 -51.41 -46.93 -31.09
N ARG A 401 -52.27 -46.70 -32.10
CA ARG A 401 -53.60 -46.08 -31.90
C ARG A 401 -54.60 -46.98 -31.19
N SER A 402 -54.40 -48.30 -31.22
CA SER A 402 -55.35 -49.29 -30.70
C SER A 402 -54.62 -50.33 -29.82
N PRO A 403 -54.18 -49.94 -28.60
CA PRO A 403 -53.43 -50.84 -27.70
C PRO A 403 -54.23 -52.07 -27.27
N GLU A 404 -55.55 -52.05 -27.38
CA GLU A 404 -56.45 -53.18 -27.14
C GLU A 404 -56.23 -54.38 -28.08
N ASN A 405 -55.67 -54.15 -29.27
CA ASN A 405 -55.39 -55.21 -30.24
C ASN A 405 -54.14 -56.01 -29.90
N ALA A 406 -53.21 -55.42 -29.15
CA ALA A 406 -51.95 -56.02 -28.74
C ALA A 406 -52.11 -57.03 -27.58
N ALA A 407 -53.29 -57.13 -26.97
CA ALA A 407 -53.55 -58.13 -25.93
C ALA A 407 -53.63 -59.56 -26.51
N PRO A 408 -53.17 -60.60 -25.80
CA PRO A 408 -53.33 -61.99 -26.21
C PRO A 408 -54.80 -62.36 -26.40
N GLU A 409 -55.11 -63.21 -27.38
CA GLU A 409 -56.47 -63.67 -27.66
C GLU A 409 -57.11 -64.38 -26.44
N GLU A 410 -56.29 -65.07 -25.64
CA GLU A 410 -56.72 -65.67 -24.36
C GLU A 410 -57.22 -64.63 -23.34
N PHE A 411 -56.65 -63.43 -23.34
CA PHE A 411 -57.06 -62.33 -22.47
C PHE A 411 -58.31 -61.63 -23.01
N LYS A 412 -58.42 -61.47 -24.34
CA LYS A 412 -59.61 -60.89 -24.99
C LYS A 412 -60.86 -61.75 -24.77
N GLY A 413 -60.72 -63.08 -24.78
CA GLY A 413 -61.81 -64.00 -24.46
C GLY A 413 -62.23 -64.01 -22.99
N ARG A 414 -61.31 -63.65 -22.07
CA ARG A 414 -61.54 -63.66 -20.60
C ARG A 414 -62.03 -62.31 -20.07
N CYS A 415 -61.55 -61.20 -20.61
CA CYS A 415 -61.80 -59.87 -20.07
C CYS A 415 -62.97 -59.19 -20.80
N LEU A 416 -64.06 -58.91 -20.07
CA LEU A 416 -65.22 -58.17 -20.61
C LEU A 416 -64.95 -56.66 -20.78
N ARG A 417 -63.78 -56.16 -20.36
CA ARG A 417 -63.45 -54.73 -20.26
C ARG A 417 -62.07 -54.40 -20.85
N VAL A 418 -61.66 -55.06 -21.93
CA VAL A 418 -60.34 -54.88 -22.57
C VAL A 418 -60.06 -53.40 -22.88
N ALA A 419 -60.99 -52.70 -23.50
CA ALA A 419 -60.86 -51.26 -23.83
C ALA A 419 -60.64 -50.38 -22.59
N ARG A 420 -61.21 -50.74 -21.44
CA ARG A 420 -61.02 -50.01 -20.17
C ARG A 420 -59.64 -50.26 -19.57
N VAL A 421 -59.13 -51.49 -19.69
CA VAL A 421 -57.76 -51.84 -19.27
C VAL A 421 -56.74 -51.14 -20.16
N ALA A 422 -56.95 -51.14 -21.48
CA ALA A 422 -56.10 -50.45 -22.44
C ALA A 422 -56.05 -48.93 -22.19
N ASN A 423 -57.20 -48.30 -21.91
CA ASN A 423 -57.25 -46.87 -21.55
C ASN A 423 -56.59 -46.55 -20.20
N ALA A 424 -56.74 -47.43 -19.20
CA ALA A 424 -56.08 -47.26 -17.91
C ALA A 424 -54.54 -47.41 -18.05
N ALA A 425 -54.09 -48.38 -18.84
CA ALA A 425 -52.69 -48.57 -19.18
C ALA A 425 -52.14 -47.34 -19.91
N TYR A 426 -52.86 -46.81 -20.91
CA TYR A 426 -52.47 -45.57 -21.60
C TYR A 426 -52.31 -44.38 -20.64
N LYS A 427 -53.33 -44.12 -19.81
CA LYS A 427 -53.31 -42.99 -18.87
C LYS A 427 -52.17 -43.10 -17.86
N ARG A 428 -52.03 -44.26 -17.21
CA ARG A 428 -51.01 -44.47 -16.16
C ARG A 428 -49.61 -44.55 -16.73
N TYR A 429 -49.43 -45.13 -17.90
CA TYR A 429 -48.15 -45.13 -18.60
C TYR A 429 -47.77 -43.73 -19.09
N SER A 430 -48.72 -42.93 -19.58
CA SER A 430 -48.46 -41.53 -19.99
C SER A 430 -48.05 -40.66 -18.79
N ASP A 431 -48.71 -40.82 -17.64
CA ASP A 431 -48.34 -40.14 -16.39
C ASP A 431 -46.95 -40.58 -15.91
N TYR A 432 -46.65 -41.87 -15.99
CA TYR A 432 -45.35 -42.45 -15.65
C TYR A 432 -44.23 -41.96 -16.59
N ALA A 433 -44.47 -41.99 -17.91
CA ALA A 433 -43.53 -41.51 -18.92
C ALA A 433 -43.25 -40.02 -18.79
N SER A 434 -44.26 -39.22 -18.44
CA SER A 434 -44.09 -37.78 -18.16
C SER A 434 -43.22 -37.53 -16.93
N ARG A 435 -43.37 -38.36 -15.89
CA ARG A 435 -42.53 -38.31 -14.67
C ARG A 435 -41.10 -38.74 -14.95
N ILE A 436 -40.89 -39.81 -15.71
CA ILE A 436 -39.55 -40.24 -16.14
C ILE A 436 -38.89 -39.21 -17.06
N ALA A 437 -39.64 -38.59 -17.97
CA ALA A 437 -39.09 -37.53 -18.82
C ALA A 437 -38.64 -36.31 -17.99
N ALA A 438 -39.34 -36.00 -16.88
CA ALA A 438 -38.88 -35.00 -15.92
C ALA A 438 -37.62 -35.44 -15.16
N GLU A 439 -37.50 -36.72 -14.81
CA GLU A 439 -36.32 -37.32 -14.17
C GLU A 439 -35.07 -37.29 -15.09
N ASN A 440 -35.21 -37.68 -16.35
CA ASN A 440 -34.12 -37.63 -17.33
C ASN A 440 -33.58 -36.20 -17.52
N ARG A 441 -34.45 -35.19 -17.44
CA ARG A 441 -34.04 -33.77 -17.51
C ARG A 441 -33.24 -33.34 -16.29
N ILE A 442 -33.46 -33.97 -15.14
CA ILE A 442 -32.71 -33.72 -13.92
C ILE A 442 -31.31 -34.37 -13.99
N ASP A 443 -31.20 -35.57 -14.57
CA ASP A 443 -29.89 -36.21 -14.80
C ASP A 443 -29.05 -35.46 -15.84
N GLU A 444 -29.68 -34.87 -16.86
CA GLU A 444 -29.01 -33.96 -17.81
C GLU A 444 -28.48 -32.70 -17.09
N VAL A 445 -29.24 -32.15 -16.14
CA VAL A 445 -28.80 -31.04 -15.28
C VAL A 445 -27.65 -31.44 -14.34
N ARG A 446 -27.63 -32.68 -13.82
CA ARG A 446 -26.48 -33.20 -13.04
C ARG A 446 -25.20 -33.25 -13.87
N GLY A 447 -25.29 -33.67 -15.14
CA GLY A 447 -24.15 -33.63 -16.06
C GLY A 447 -23.59 -32.21 -16.22
N VAL A 448 -24.46 -31.22 -16.43
CA VAL A 448 -24.05 -29.81 -16.54
C VAL A 448 -23.39 -29.29 -15.26
N VAL A 449 -23.90 -29.66 -14.08
CA VAL A 449 -23.29 -29.27 -12.79
C VAL A 449 -21.90 -29.88 -12.62
N SER A 450 -21.72 -31.15 -12.97
CA SER A 450 -20.41 -31.81 -12.92
C SER A 450 -19.41 -31.12 -13.85
N ASP A 451 -19.82 -30.77 -15.07
CA ASP A 451 -18.96 -30.04 -16.02
C ASP A 451 -18.54 -28.66 -15.48
N GLN A 452 -19.42 -27.96 -14.75
CA GLN A 452 -19.10 -26.68 -14.10
C GLN A 452 -18.09 -26.86 -12.95
N PHE A 453 -18.23 -27.92 -12.14
CA PHE A 453 -17.25 -28.23 -11.09
C PHE A 453 -15.88 -28.62 -11.66
N ASP A 454 -15.85 -29.34 -12.78
CA ASP A 454 -14.60 -29.66 -13.47
C ASP A 454 -13.94 -28.40 -14.03
N GLY A 455 -14.73 -27.47 -14.58
CA GLY A 455 -14.26 -26.15 -15.04
C GLY A 455 -13.66 -25.30 -13.91
N ILE A 456 -14.28 -25.26 -12.74
CA ILE A 456 -13.75 -24.55 -11.57
C ILE A 456 -12.48 -25.23 -11.05
N SER A 457 -12.48 -26.56 -10.99
CA SER A 457 -11.29 -27.33 -10.57
C SER A 457 -10.11 -27.11 -11.50
N ALA A 458 -10.36 -26.98 -12.81
CA ALA A 458 -9.35 -26.60 -13.80
C ALA A 458 -8.83 -25.17 -13.57
N MET A 459 -9.73 -24.21 -13.32
CA MET A 459 -9.35 -22.81 -13.01
C MET A 459 -8.49 -22.73 -11.74
N LEU A 460 -8.86 -23.44 -10.68
CA LEU A 460 -8.09 -23.51 -9.43
C LEU A 460 -6.73 -24.18 -9.63
N SER A 461 -6.65 -25.24 -10.45
CA SER A 461 -5.37 -25.85 -10.84
C SER A 461 -4.47 -24.89 -11.62
N GLU A 462 -5.04 -24.09 -12.52
CA GLU A 462 -4.29 -23.10 -13.28
C GLU A 462 -3.78 -21.97 -12.38
N LEU A 463 -4.60 -21.49 -11.43
CA LEU A 463 -4.19 -20.55 -10.40
C LEU A 463 -3.03 -21.09 -9.54
N SER A 464 -3.11 -22.36 -9.13
CA SER A 464 -2.04 -23.04 -8.38
C SER A 464 -0.74 -23.12 -9.18
N ARG A 465 -0.81 -23.49 -10.47
CA ARG A 465 0.36 -23.52 -11.37
C ARG A 465 0.95 -22.14 -11.64
N GLU A 466 0.12 -21.10 -11.69
CA GLU A 466 0.59 -19.73 -11.85
C GLU A 466 1.31 -19.23 -10.59
N LEU A 467 0.90 -19.68 -9.40
CA LEU A 467 1.58 -19.39 -8.13
C LEU A 467 2.97 -20.04 -8.02
N GLU A 468 3.17 -21.19 -8.66
CA GLU A 468 4.48 -21.84 -8.73
C GLU A 468 5.43 -21.16 -9.74
N LYS A 469 4.92 -20.27 -10.62
CA LYS A 469 5.78 -19.52 -11.55
C LYS A 469 6.57 -18.45 -10.80
N ASP A 470 7.84 -18.32 -11.17
CA ASP A 470 8.79 -17.35 -10.61
C ASP A 470 8.50 -15.92 -11.12
N ASP A 471 7.33 -15.39 -10.77
CA ASP A 471 6.89 -14.04 -11.10
C ASP A 471 7.57 -13.02 -10.20
N ARG A 472 8.17 -11.98 -10.81
CA ARG A 472 8.79 -10.88 -10.07
C ARG A 472 7.79 -9.76 -9.88
N PHE A 473 7.35 -9.55 -8.65
CA PHE A 473 6.46 -8.43 -8.30
C PHE A 473 7.24 -7.10 -8.33
N ASP A 474 6.75 -6.14 -9.13
CA ASP A 474 7.29 -4.79 -9.21
C ASP A 474 6.35 -3.82 -8.50
N ASN A 475 6.56 -3.66 -7.20
CA ASN A 475 5.74 -2.79 -6.39
C ASN A 475 5.89 -1.29 -6.76
N SER A 476 7.01 -0.89 -7.38
CA SER A 476 7.20 0.50 -7.82
C SER A 476 6.26 0.83 -8.97
N ALA A 477 6.10 -0.09 -9.92
CA ALA A 477 5.16 0.05 -11.02
C ALA A 477 3.70 0.09 -10.54
N ALA A 478 3.34 -0.75 -9.55
CA ALA A 478 2.00 -0.77 -8.96
C ALA A 478 1.64 0.58 -8.29
N GLU A 479 2.55 1.16 -7.51
CA GLU A 479 2.33 2.46 -6.86
C GLU A 479 2.18 3.61 -7.84
N LYS A 480 3.05 3.62 -8.86
CA LYS A 480 3.02 4.57 -9.96
C LYS A 480 1.67 4.53 -10.67
N ALA A 481 1.18 3.33 -10.97
CA ALA A 481 -0.13 3.13 -11.60
C ALA A 481 -1.27 3.59 -10.67
N ALA A 482 -1.27 3.21 -9.39
CA ALA A 482 -2.28 3.62 -8.43
C ALA A 482 -2.31 5.16 -8.23
N ALA A 483 -1.15 5.80 -8.18
CA ALA A 483 -1.02 7.26 -8.11
C ALA A 483 -1.54 7.94 -9.38
N ALA A 484 -1.35 7.32 -10.55
CA ALA A 484 -1.87 7.81 -11.81
C ALA A 484 -3.41 7.81 -11.82
N LEU A 485 -4.05 6.71 -11.38
CA LEU A 485 -5.51 6.65 -11.29
C LEU A 485 -6.09 7.61 -10.24
N LYS A 486 -5.36 7.86 -9.14
CA LYS A 486 -5.76 8.89 -8.16
C LYS A 486 -5.85 10.29 -8.77
N ASN A 487 -5.05 10.61 -9.79
CA ASN A 487 -5.15 11.89 -10.51
C ASN A 487 -6.40 11.97 -11.41
N LEU A 488 -7.03 10.82 -11.71
CA LEU A 488 -8.28 10.72 -12.45
C LEU A 488 -9.52 10.66 -11.53
N ASP A 489 -9.33 10.93 -10.23
CA ASP A 489 -10.34 10.79 -9.17
C ASP A 489 -10.84 9.34 -8.96
N ILE A 490 -10.09 8.37 -9.48
CA ILE A 490 -10.37 6.94 -9.26
C ILE A 490 -9.56 6.48 -8.04
N ARG A 491 -10.26 6.13 -6.95
CA ARG A 491 -9.63 5.54 -5.76
C ARG A 491 -9.45 4.03 -5.95
N VAL A 492 -8.21 3.64 -6.16
CA VAL A 492 -7.79 2.24 -6.17
C VAL A 492 -7.64 1.76 -4.72
N GLU A 493 -8.33 0.69 -4.36
CA GLU A 493 -8.22 0.05 -3.04
C GLU A 493 -7.02 -0.90 -3.00
N GLU A 494 -6.82 -1.68 -4.07
CA GLU A 494 -5.70 -2.60 -4.20
C GLU A 494 -5.07 -2.51 -5.59
N CYS A 495 -3.74 -2.53 -5.66
CA CYS A 495 -3.01 -2.59 -6.92
C CYS A 495 -1.82 -3.52 -6.78
N SER A 496 -1.64 -4.38 -7.79
CA SER A 496 -0.52 -5.30 -7.92
C SER A 496 0.11 -5.16 -9.31
N SER A 497 1.42 -5.30 -9.40
CA SER A 497 2.15 -5.36 -10.66
C SER A 497 3.11 -6.53 -10.61
N LYS A 498 3.03 -7.39 -11.63
CA LYS A 498 3.87 -8.58 -11.78
C LYS A 498 4.59 -8.55 -13.11
N THR A 499 5.81 -9.08 -13.12
CA THR A 499 6.60 -9.27 -14.33
C THR A 499 6.85 -10.75 -14.52
N ASP A 500 6.40 -11.28 -15.66
CA ASP A 500 6.59 -12.66 -16.07
C ASP A 500 8.09 -12.94 -16.35
N LYS A 501 8.50 -14.20 -16.44
CA LYS A 501 9.88 -14.63 -16.78
C LYS A 501 10.39 -14.08 -18.10
N TYR A 502 9.48 -13.69 -19.00
CA TYR A 502 9.79 -13.06 -20.29
C TYR A 502 9.89 -11.53 -20.23
N GLY A 503 9.83 -10.94 -19.03
CA GLY A 503 9.97 -9.50 -18.83
C GLY A 503 8.70 -8.67 -19.09
N ARG A 504 7.57 -9.32 -19.39
CA ARG A 504 6.27 -8.67 -19.64
C ARG A 504 5.59 -8.30 -18.34
N MET A 505 5.10 -7.06 -18.24
CA MET A 505 4.43 -6.54 -17.05
C MET A 505 2.91 -6.66 -17.16
N THR A 506 2.28 -7.08 -16.06
CA THR A 506 0.84 -7.13 -15.88
C THR A 506 0.48 -6.37 -14.62
N ILE A 507 -0.45 -5.43 -14.72
CA ILE A 507 -0.95 -4.62 -13.60
C ILE A 507 -2.41 -4.98 -13.34
N GLU A 508 -2.72 -5.35 -12.10
CA GLU A 508 -4.07 -5.67 -11.62
C GLU A 508 -4.50 -4.62 -10.58
N MET A 509 -5.73 -4.13 -10.68
CA MET A 509 -6.26 -3.06 -9.82
C MET A 509 -7.70 -3.36 -9.40
N ARG A 510 -8.01 -3.14 -8.12
CA ARG A 510 -9.36 -3.20 -7.54
C ARG A 510 -9.81 -1.80 -7.15
N VAL A 511 -10.98 -1.41 -7.62
CA VAL A 511 -11.59 -0.09 -7.43
C VAL A 511 -13.00 -0.29 -6.87
N LYS A 512 -13.36 0.47 -5.84
CA LYS A 512 -14.72 0.44 -5.31
C LYS A 512 -15.71 1.08 -6.29
N LYS A 513 -16.84 0.42 -6.56
CA LYS A 513 -17.86 0.97 -7.44
C LYS A 513 -18.53 2.18 -6.79
N ASP A 514 -18.47 3.33 -7.46
CA ASP A 514 -19.25 4.52 -7.16
C ASP A 514 -20.21 4.76 -8.34
N PRO A 515 -21.53 4.99 -8.11
CA PRO A 515 -22.51 5.18 -9.18
C PRO A 515 -22.22 6.35 -10.12
N SER A 516 -21.31 7.27 -9.76
CA SER A 516 -20.88 8.40 -10.59
C SER A 516 -19.59 8.14 -11.39
N LEU A 517 -18.94 6.99 -11.22
CA LEU A 517 -17.62 6.70 -11.77
C LEU A 517 -17.69 6.21 -13.22
N ILE A 518 -17.22 7.02 -14.18
CA ILE A 518 -17.08 6.62 -15.59
C ILE A 518 -15.60 6.34 -15.88
N ILE A 519 -15.26 5.06 -16.10
CA ILE A 519 -13.88 4.65 -16.39
C ILE A 519 -13.63 4.72 -17.90
N ASN A 520 -12.82 5.69 -18.33
CA ASN A 520 -12.34 5.76 -19.70
C ASN A 520 -11.10 4.85 -19.90
N LYS A 521 -11.31 3.70 -20.54
CA LYS A 521 -10.28 2.67 -20.78
C LYS A 521 -9.01 3.24 -21.46
N LEU A 522 -9.16 4.12 -22.44
CA LEU A 522 -8.04 4.71 -23.19
C LEU A 522 -7.24 5.71 -22.34
N GLN A 523 -7.91 6.43 -21.44
CA GLN A 523 -7.25 7.40 -20.56
C GLN A 523 -6.46 6.70 -19.46
N VAL A 524 -7.00 5.62 -18.90
CA VAL A 524 -6.29 4.75 -17.94
C VAL A 524 -5.05 4.14 -18.60
N MET A 525 -5.20 3.56 -19.80
CA MET A 525 -4.08 3.00 -20.58
C MET A 525 -2.94 4.00 -20.77
N LYS A 526 -3.24 5.21 -21.28
CA LYS A 526 -2.23 6.24 -21.54
C LYS A 526 -1.51 6.71 -20.27
N MET A 527 -2.26 6.95 -19.20
CA MET A 527 -1.70 7.40 -17.94
C MET A 527 -0.79 6.34 -17.31
N VAL A 528 -1.24 5.08 -17.26
CA VAL A 528 -0.43 3.99 -16.71
C VAL A 528 0.82 3.75 -17.57
N SER A 529 0.69 3.79 -18.90
CA SER A 529 1.83 3.63 -19.82
C SER A 529 2.91 4.70 -19.64
N VAL A 530 2.50 5.96 -19.48
CA VAL A 530 3.44 7.08 -19.26
C VAL A 530 4.15 6.97 -17.92
N VAL A 531 3.45 6.61 -16.84
CA VAL A 531 4.06 6.58 -15.50
C VAL A 531 4.94 5.33 -15.31
N CYS A 532 4.56 4.21 -15.92
CA CYS A 532 5.31 2.96 -15.86
C CYS A 532 6.42 2.85 -16.93
N GLU A 533 6.54 3.82 -17.85
CA GLU A 533 7.51 3.82 -18.96
C GLU A 533 7.44 2.54 -19.83
N ARG A 534 6.22 2.01 -20.03
CA ARG A 534 5.95 0.80 -20.81
C ARG A 534 4.66 0.95 -21.61
N ASP A 535 4.58 0.29 -22.77
CA ASP A 535 3.40 0.32 -23.61
C ASP A 535 2.41 -0.77 -23.21
N PHE A 536 1.25 -0.38 -22.69
CA PHE A 536 0.18 -1.29 -22.30
C PHE A 536 -0.93 -1.39 -23.34
N ASP A 537 -1.54 -2.57 -23.42
CA ASP A 537 -2.78 -2.79 -24.16
C ASP A 537 -4.00 -2.17 -23.46
N ILE A 538 -5.11 -2.11 -24.20
CA ILE A 538 -6.38 -1.57 -23.69
C ILE A 538 -6.81 -2.38 -22.45
N PRO A 539 -7.09 -1.72 -21.30
CA PRO A 539 -7.44 -2.41 -20.06
C PRO A 539 -8.72 -3.22 -20.20
N SER A 540 -8.70 -4.45 -19.70
CA SER A 540 -9.92 -5.21 -19.43
C SER A 540 -10.51 -4.74 -18.10
N VAL A 541 -11.79 -4.39 -18.11
CA VAL A 541 -12.54 -3.92 -16.94
C VAL A 541 -13.69 -4.90 -16.72
N SER A 542 -13.71 -5.55 -15.55
CA SER A 542 -14.80 -6.41 -15.11
C SER A 542 -15.42 -5.87 -13.83
N GLU A 543 -16.69 -6.16 -13.62
CA GLU A 543 -17.44 -5.70 -12.45
C GLU A 543 -17.99 -6.93 -11.72
N ASN A 544 -17.75 -7.01 -10.41
CA ASN A 544 -18.28 -8.10 -9.58
C ASN A 544 -18.62 -7.58 -8.18
N GLY A 545 -19.83 -7.88 -7.66
CA GLY A 545 -20.19 -7.63 -6.26
C GLY A 545 -20.10 -6.19 -5.74
N GLY A 546 -20.12 -5.16 -6.60
CA GLY A 546 -19.91 -3.76 -6.19
C GLY A 546 -18.44 -3.30 -6.20
N GLU A 547 -17.55 -4.11 -6.78
CA GLU A 547 -16.17 -3.79 -7.06
C GLU A 547 -15.89 -3.83 -8.57
N ILE A 548 -14.93 -3.03 -9.01
CA ILE A 548 -14.46 -2.96 -10.39
C ILE A 548 -13.00 -3.44 -10.42
N PHE A 549 -12.74 -4.44 -11.25
CA PHE A 549 -11.42 -4.98 -11.51
C PHE A 549 -10.89 -4.47 -12.84
N ILE A 550 -9.67 -3.92 -12.81
CA ILE A 550 -8.98 -3.41 -14.00
C ILE A 550 -7.68 -4.19 -14.16
N VAL A 551 -7.47 -4.78 -15.35
CA VAL A 551 -6.22 -5.50 -15.67
C VAL A 551 -5.60 -4.88 -16.92
N LEU A 552 -4.30 -4.55 -16.84
CA LEU A 552 -3.48 -4.06 -17.94
C LEU A 552 -2.34 -5.04 -18.21
N ASN A 553 -2.18 -5.42 -19.48
CA ASN A 553 -1.06 -6.24 -19.94
C ASN A 553 -0.15 -5.42 -20.86
N GLU A 554 1.15 -5.58 -20.72
CA GLU A 554 2.12 -4.97 -21.62
C GLU A 554 1.98 -5.52 -23.04
N HIS A 555 2.07 -4.63 -24.02
CA HIS A 555 1.88 -4.95 -25.42
C HIS A 555 2.91 -5.98 -25.89
N ALA A 556 2.45 -6.98 -26.67
CA ALA A 556 3.36 -8.00 -27.19
C ALA A 556 4.28 -7.41 -28.26
N ALA A 557 5.59 -7.64 -28.13
CA ALA A 557 6.60 -7.15 -29.08
C ALA A 557 6.46 -7.73 -30.51
N LEU A 558 5.68 -8.81 -30.68
CA LEU A 558 5.50 -9.51 -31.95
C LEU A 558 4.00 -9.77 -32.19
N ARG A 559 3.53 -9.40 -33.38
CA ARG A 559 2.19 -9.72 -33.89
C ARG A 559 2.31 -10.91 -34.84
N VAL A 560 1.72 -12.04 -34.48
CA VAL A 560 1.65 -13.22 -35.34
C VAL A 560 0.33 -13.17 -36.09
N ASP A 561 0.39 -13.15 -37.42
CA ASP A 561 -0.78 -13.30 -38.28
C ASP A 561 -0.82 -14.75 -38.76
N VAL A 562 -1.83 -15.51 -38.33
CA VAL A 562 -1.97 -16.92 -38.67
C VAL A 562 -2.99 -17.02 -39.80
N GLY A 563 -2.50 -17.17 -41.03
CA GLY A 563 -3.34 -17.57 -42.15
C GLY A 563 -3.73 -19.04 -42.00
N VAL A 564 -5.03 -19.31 -42.02
CA VAL A 564 -5.54 -20.68 -42.18
C VAL A 564 -5.66 -20.90 -43.69
N GLU A 565 -4.90 -21.85 -44.24
CA GLU A 565 -5.05 -22.30 -45.64
C GLU A 565 -6.36 -23.06 -45.86
#